data_AF-A0A1F3MNV1-F1
#
_entry.id   AF-A0A1F3MNV1-F1
#
_cell.length_a   1.000
_cell.length_b   1.000
_cell.length_c   1.000
_cell.angle_alpha   90.00
_cell.angle_beta   90.00
_cell.angle_gamma   90.00
#
_symmetry.space_group_name_H-M   'P 1'
#
loop_
_entity.id
_entity.type
_entity.pdbx_description
1 polymer ?
#
loop_
_entity_poly.entity_id
_entity_poly.type
_entity_poly.pdbx_seq_one_letter_code
_entity_poly.pdbx_strand_id
1 'polypeptide(L)'
;MATPSEKLAQALYELQKLQKDRNVAVIKASDLKTTHKQLLKANGFIKDVIKGWYISTRPDEKKGDTTSWVMSFWDFASMYLNERFEEGWCLSPDQSLSLHCGNRIIPKQLLVRSPKANNNIVQLLHGTSILDYKLDIPANNSRVNLNGLQVYSLESGLIAVGTDFYTRHAIDARTCLAMVKDASLLLEKLLEGGHSVIAGRLAGAFRNIGNDRIVDNILKTMKSAGYNVREADPFTERLPEQILSGRETSPYVTQTGIGNCLPPTLPLGL
;
A
#
# COMPACT_ATOMS: atom_id res chain seq x y z
N MET A 1 -14.64 47.43 -13.21
CA MET A 1 -14.30 46.05 -13.62
C MET A 1 -13.19 45.55 -12.72
N ALA A 2 -13.21 44.28 -12.30
CA ALA A 2 -12.13 43.74 -11.48
C ALA A 2 -10.81 43.69 -12.26
N THR A 3 -9.70 44.04 -11.59
CA THR A 3 -8.34 44.00 -12.15
C THR A 3 -7.88 42.53 -12.35
N PRO A 4 -6.85 42.27 -13.18
CA PRO A 4 -6.30 40.92 -13.33
C PRO A 4 -5.85 40.30 -11.99
N SER A 5 -5.29 41.12 -11.09
CA SER A 5 -4.86 40.70 -9.75
C SER A 5 -6.06 40.29 -8.87
N GLU A 6 -7.13 41.09 -8.88
CA GLU A 6 -8.36 40.78 -8.14
C GLU A 6 -9.02 39.49 -8.63
N LYS A 7 -9.02 39.25 -9.94
CA LYS A 7 -9.55 38.00 -10.52
C LYS A 7 -8.73 36.78 -10.11
N LEU A 8 -7.40 36.90 -10.05
CA LEU A 8 -6.54 35.82 -9.58
C LEU A 8 -6.75 35.58 -8.07
N ALA A 9 -6.85 36.63 -7.26
CA ALA A 9 -7.12 36.52 -5.83
C ALA A 9 -8.45 35.80 -5.56
N GLN A 10 -9.51 36.13 -6.32
CA GLN A 10 -10.80 35.40 -6.26
C GLN A 10 -10.65 33.92 -6.61
N ALA A 11 -9.89 33.60 -7.67
CA ALA A 11 -9.66 32.21 -8.06
C ALA A 11 -8.86 31.43 -6.99
N LEU A 12 -7.87 32.06 -6.37
CA LEU A 12 -7.08 31.49 -5.26
C LEU A 12 -7.93 31.27 -4.01
N TYR A 13 -8.85 32.18 -3.71
CA TYR A 13 -9.78 32.02 -2.59
C TYR A 13 -10.68 30.78 -2.78
N GLU A 14 -11.24 30.59 -3.97
CA GLU A 14 -12.02 29.39 -4.30
C GLU A 14 -11.17 28.11 -4.24
N LEU A 15 -9.94 28.16 -4.75
CA LEU A 15 -9.00 27.04 -4.66
C LEU A 15 -8.69 26.68 -3.20
N GLN A 16 -8.40 27.68 -2.36
CA GLN A 16 -8.12 27.48 -0.94
C GLN A 16 -9.31 26.87 -0.20
N LYS A 17 -10.55 27.29 -0.54
CA LYS A 17 -11.77 26.72 0.02
C LYS A 17 -11.87 25.22 -0.27
N LEU A 18 -11.65 24.82 -1.53
CA LEU A 18 -11.64 23.41 -1.92
C LEU A 18 -10.57 22.60 -1.16
N GLN A 19 -9.37 23.18 -1.00
CA GLN A 19 -8.27 22.54 -0.29
C GLN A 19 -8.56 22.35 1.21
N LYS A 20 -9.19 23.33 1.86
CA LYS A 20 -9.57 23.25 3.29
C LYS A 20 -10.71 22.28 3.54
N ASP A 21 -11.73 22.28 2.68
CA ASP A 21 -12.95 21.50 2.90
C ASP A 21 -12.71 20.00 2.71
N ARG A 22 -11.83 19.63 1.78
CA ARG A 22 -11.58 18.22 1.43
C ARG A 22 -10.25 17.69 1.98
N ASN A 23 -9.32 18.55 2.39
CA ASN A 23 -7.91 18.20 2.64
C ASN A 23 -7.23 17.57 1.41
N VAL A 24 -7.77 17.82 0.21
CA VAL A 24 -7.37 17.14 -1.03
C VAL A 24 -6.67 18.10 -1.98
N ALA A 25 -5.56 17.65 -2.55
CA ALA A 25 -4.87 18.30 -3.65
C ALA A 25 -5.61 18.16 -5.00
N VAL A 26 -6.59 17.27 -5.13
CA VAL A 26 -7.29 16.90 -6.37
C VAL A 26 -8.56 17.72 -6.58
N ILE A 27 -8.77 18.19 -7.80
CA ILE A 27 -9.84 19.12 -8.18
C ILE A 27 -10.54 18.59 -9.43
N LYS A 28 -11.88 18.52 -9.40
CA LYS A 28 -12.68 18.19 -10.59
C LYS A 28 -12.98 19.44 -11.40
N ALA A 29 -13.16 19.29 -12.71
CA ALA A 29 -13.55 20.40 -13.57
C ALA A 29 -14.85 21.09 -13.14
N SER A 30 -15.77 20.36 -12.51
CA SER A 30 -17.03 20.88 -11.97
C SER A 30 -16.87 21.70 -10.69
N ASP A 31 -15.75 21.55 -9.97
CA ASP A 31 -15.52 22.24 -8.69
C ASP A 31 -15.16 23.73 -8.89
N LEU A 32 -14.73 24.14 -10.09
CA LEU A 32 -14.28 25.51 -10.38
C LEU A 32 -14.88 26.06 -11.68
N LYS A 33 -15.18 27.37 -11.68
CA LYS A 33 -15.59 28.12 -12.88
C LYS A 33 -14.51 28.04 -13.96
N THR A 34 -14.92 28.02 -15.23
CA THR A 34 -14.01 27.95 -16.38
C THR A 34 -12.94 29.06 -16.37
N THR A 35 -13.33 30.28 -16.02
CA THR A 35 -12.42 31.43 -15.91
C THR A 35 -11.39 31.25 -14.78
N HIS A 36 -11.80 30.74 -13.61
CA HIS A 36 -10.89 30.48 -12.50
C HIS A 36 -9.89 29.37 -12.85
N LYS A 37 -10.35 28.28 -13.48
CA LYS A 37 -9.46 27.19 -13.93
C LYS A 37 -8.39 27.68 -14.89
N GLN A 38 -8.77 28.48 -15.89
CA GLN A 38 -7.83 29.04 -16.85
C GLN A 38 -6.79 29.92 -16.17
N LEU A 39 -7.21 30.78 -15.24
CA LEU A 39 -6.30 31.64 -14.47
C LEU A 39 -5.35 30.84 -13.57
N LEU A 40 -5.87 29.89 -12.79
CA LEU A 40 -5.06 29.08 -11.87
C LEU A 40 -4.05 28.22 -12.63
N LYS A 41 -4.46 27.63 -13.76
CA LYS A 41 -3.58 26.84 -14.62
C LYS A 41 -2.50 27.72 -15.27
N ALA A 42 -2.86 28.89 -15.77
CA ALA A 42 -1.90 29.83 -16.38
C ALA A 42 -0.85 30.32 -15.37
N ASN A 43 -1.19 30.39 -14.08
CA ASN A 43 -0.29 30.79 -13.00
C ASN A 43 0.35 29.60 -12.25
N GLY A 44 0.18 28.35 -12.72
CA GLY A 44 0.86 27.18 -12.14
C GLY A 44 0.31 26.67 -10.80
N PHE A 45 -0.87 27.12 -10.36
CA PHE A 45 -1.49 26.65 -9.11
C PHE A 45 -2.22 25.32 -9.27
N ILE A 46 -2.58 24.96 -10.51
CA ILE A 46 -3.18 23.66 -10.83
C ILE A 46 -2.59 23.08 -12.11
N LYS A 47 -2.60 21.75 -12.22
CA LYS A 47 -2.12 20.99 -13.37
C LYS A 47 -3.11 19.91 -13.77
N ASP A 48 -3.38 19.75 -15.06
CA ASP A 48 -4.20 18.64 -15.56
C ASP A 48 -3.51 17.30 -15.29
N VAL A 49 -4.28 16.32 -14.80
CA VAL A 49 -3.85 14.91 -14.75
C VAL A 49 -4.42 14.17 -15.95
N ILE A 50 -5.74 14.24 -16.10
CA ILE A 50 -6.52 13.73 -17.24
C ILE A 50 -7.65 14.71 -17.54
N LYS A 51 -8.34 14.55 -18.66
CA LYS A 51 -9.47 15.42 -19.03
C LYS A 51 -10.50 15.48 -17.89
N GLY A 52 -10.73 16.68 -17.38
CA GLY A 52 -11.71 16.92 -16.32
C GLY A 52 -11.16 16.80 -14.89
N TRP A 53 -9.89 16.44 -14.71
CA TRP A 53 -9.27 16.24 -13.41
C TRP A 53 -7.93 16.97 -13.31
N TYR A 54 -7.74 17.63 -12.17
CA TYR A 54 -6.59 18.48 -11.88
C TYR A 54 -6.01 18.14 -10.51
N ILE A 55 -4.75 18.50 -10.31
CA ILE A 55 -4.12 18.55 -9.00
C ILE A 55 -3.63 19.96 -8.70
N SER A 56 -3.55 20.30 -7.42
CA SER A 56 -2.92 21.50 -6.90
C SER A 56 -1.41 21.37 -7.01
N THR A 57 -0.77 22.41 -7.49
CA THR A 57 0.68 22.48 -7.69
C THR A 57 1.23 23.76 -7.09
N ARG A 58 2.54 23.79 -6.85
CA ARG A 58 3.19 25.03 -6.46
C ARG A 58 3.57 25.81 -7.72
N PRO A 59 3.36 27.14 -7.76
CA PRO A 59 3.66 27.94 -8.95
C PRO A 59 5.17 28.00 -9.27
N ASP A 60 6.03 27.75 -8.28
CA ASP A 60 7.49 27.69 -8.39
C ASP A 60 8.02 26.28 -8.74
N GLU A 61 7.13 25.30 -8.92
CA GLU A 61 7.47 23.93 -9.29
C GLU A 61 8.19 23.89 -10.64
N LYS A 62 9.41 23.33 -10.65
CA LYS A 62 10.25 23.28 -11.86
C LYS A 62 9.75 22.22 -12.83
N LYS A 63 10.04 22.41 -14.12
CA LYS A 63 9.76 21.40 -15.15
C LYS A 63 10.48 20.09 -14.80
N GLY A 64 9.71 19.03 -14.58
CA GLY A 64 10.22 17.70 -14.22
C GLY A 64 10.04 17.35 -12.74
N ASP A 65 9.68 18.30 -11.89
CA ASP A 65 9.28 18.00 -10.51
C ASP A 65 8.03 17.10 -10.50
N THR A 66 8.05 16.13 -9.59
CA THR A 66 7.01 15.13 -9.41
C THR A 66 6.38 15.21 -8.02
N THR A 67 6.83 16.12 -7.16
CA THR A 67 6.46 16.19 -5.74
C THR A 67 4.95 16.32 -5.59
N SER A 68 4.33 17.27 -6.30
CA SER A 68 2.88 17.45 -6.25
C SER A 68 2.13 16.22 -6.74
N TRP A 69 2.65 15.49 -7.73
CA TRP A 69 2.04 14.25 -8.17
C TRP A 69 2.16 13.13 -7.14
N VAL A 70 3.35 12.93 -6.57
CA VAL A 70 3.60 11.89 -5.56
C VAL A 70 2.71 12.10 -4.34
N MET A 71 2.57 13.34 -3.88
CA MET A 71 1.72 13.67 -2.74
C MET A 71 0.23 13.47 -3.01
N SER A 72 -0.21 13.66 -4.26
CA SER A 72 -1.64 13.65 -4.63
C SER A 72 -2.10 12.31 -5.22
N PHE A 73 -1.20 11.39 -5.52
CA PHE A 73 -1.51 10.19 -6.32
C PHE A 73 -2.61 9.32 -5.72
N TRP A 74 -2.49 8.99 -4.43
CA TRP A 74 -3.44 8.09 -3.77
C TRP A 74 -4.81 8.74 -3.57
N ASP A 75 -4.84 10.04 -3.26
CA ASP A 75 -6.09 10.80 -3.19
C ASP A 75 -6.75 10.90 -4.57
N PHE A 76 -5.95 11.11 -5.62
CA PHE A 76 -6.41 11.13 -7.00
C PHE A 76 -7.01 9.77 -7.38
N ALA A 77 -6.29 8.68 -7.13
CA ALA A 77 -6.77 7.33 -7.43
C ALA A 77 -8.07 7.03 -6.70
N SER A 78 -8.15 7.36 -5.41
CA SER A 78 -9.35 7.22 -4.58
C SER A 78 -10.53 7.98 -5.19
N MET A 79 -10.39 9.29 -5.40
CA MET A 79 -11.49 10.11 -5.94
C MET A 79 -11.91 9.69 -7.35
N TYR A 80 -10.93 9.44 -8.23
CA TYR A 80 -11.19 9.04 -9.61
C TYR A 80 -11.94 7.71 -9.71
N LEU A 81 -11.50 6.71 -8.94
CA LEU A 81 -12.10 5.38 -8.96
C LEU A 81 -13.46 5.35 -8.27
N ASN A 82 -13.64 6.11 -7.18
CA ASN A 82 -14.94 6.24 -6.52
C ASN A 82 -15.97 6.96 -7.41
N GLU A 83 -15.58 7.99 -8.15
CA GLU A 83 -16.48 8.65 -9.13
C GLU A 83 -16.87 7.69 -10.27
N ARG A 84 -15.91 6.86 -10.71
CA ARG A 84 -16.10 5.98 -11.87
C ARG A 84 -16.87 4.70 -11.55
N PHE A 85 -16.64 4.11 -10.37
CA PHE A 85 -17.12 2.77 -10.03
C PHE A 85 -17.90 2.70 -8.71
N GLU A 86 -18.06 3.82 -8.00
CA GLU A 86 -18.71 3.89 -6.69
C GLU A 86 -18.04 2.91 -5.70
N GLU A 87 -18.79 1.96 -5.16
CA GLU A 87 -18.27 0.88 -4.29
C GLU A 87 -17.90 -0.39 -5.04
N GLY A 88 -18.17 -0.44 -6.35
CA GLY A 88 -18.04 -1.62 -7.21
C GLY A 88 -16.64 -1.85 -7.74
N TRP A 89 -15.59 -1.55 -6.97
CA TRP A 89 -14.20 -1.73 -7.36
C TRP A 89 -13.30 -2.12 -6.18
N CYS A 90 -12.13 -2.66 -6.48
CA CYS A 90 -11.05 -2.78 -5.52
C CYS A 90 -9.68 -2.80 -6.21
N LEU A 91 -8.61 -2.50 -5.47
CA LEU A 91 -7.24 -2.71 -5.95
C LEU A 91 -6.90 -4.20 -6.05
N SER A 92 -5.86 -4.53 -6.82
CA SER A 92 -5.32 -5.89 -6.88
C SER A 92 -4.89 -6.42 -5.49
N PRO A 93 -4.83 -7.76 -5.28
CA PRO A 93 -4.37 -8.35 -4.02
C PRO A 93 -2.99 -7.86 -3.59
N ASP A 94 -2.00 -7.87 -4.49
CA ASP A 94 -0.62 -7.44 -4.26
C ASP A 94 -0.56 -5.99 -3.75
N GLN A 95 -1.25 -5.08 -4.45
CA GLN A 95 -1.30 -3.67 -4.07
C GLN A 95 -2.06 -3.45 -2.76
N SER A 96 -3.11 -4.24 -2.52
CA SER A 96 -3.87 -4.19 -1.27
C SER A 96 -2.99 -4.55 -0.08
N LEU A 97 -2.23 -5.64 -0.17
CA LEU A 97 -1.29 -6.06 0.88
C LEU A 97 -0.18 -5.03 1.09
N SER A 98 0.37 -4.47 0.02
CA SER A 98 1.37 -3.39 0.11
C SER A 98 0.83 -2.18 0.90
N LEU A 99 -0.44 -1.81 0.69
CA LEU A 99 -1.06 -0.73 1.44
C LEU A 99 -1.31 -1.07 2.92
N HIS A 100 -1.61 -2.33 3.24
CA HIS A 100 -1.76 -2.80 4.62
C HIS A 100 -0.48 -2.69 5.44
N CYS A 101 0.68 -3.03 4.85
CA CYS A 101 1.98 -2.88 5.52
C CYS A 101 2.52 -1.43 5.49
N GLY A 102 1.74 -0.47 4.98
CA GLY A 102 2.13 0.94 4.90
C GLY A 102 3.01 1.29 3.69
N ASN A 103 3.28 0.34 2.79
CA ASN A 103 4.00 0.60 1.55
C ASN A 103 3.11 1.38 0.56
N ARG A 104 3.41 2.68 0.42
CA ARG A 104 2.71 3.61 -0.48
C ARG A 104 3.52 4.00 -1.72
N ILE A 105 4.52 3.21 -2.09
CA ILE A 105 5.26 3.40 -3.34
C ILE A 105 4.28 3.36 -4.51
N ILE A 106 4.36 4.38 -5.38
CA ILE A 106 3.46 4.53 -6.51
C ILE A 106 3.87 3.55 -7.61
N PRO A 107 2.98 2.63 -8.03
CA PRO A 107 3.31 1.73 -9.13
C PRO A 107 3.30 2.47 -10.47
N LYS A 108 4.12 2.01 -11.42
CA LYS A 108 4.06 2.50 -12.83
C LYS A 108 2.67 2.26 -13.43
N GLN A 109 1.99 1.20 -13.02
CA GLN A 109 0.62 0.91 -13.40
C GLN A 109 -0.15 0.40 -12.19
N LEU A 110 -1.17 1.14 -11.76
CA LEU A 110 -2.07 0.75 -10.68
C LEU A 110 -3.16 -0.18 -11.23
N LEU A 111 -3.19 -1.41 -10.71
CA LEU A 111 -4.15 -2.43 -11.13
C LEU A 111 -5.44 -2.35 -10.31
N VAL A 112 -6.54 -2.13 -11.00
CA VAL A 112 -7.88 -2.01 -10.43
C VAL A 112 -8.78 -3.11 -10.98
N ARG A 113 -9.64 -3.68 -10.14
CA ARG A 113 -10.66 -4.66 -10.54
C ARG A 113 -12.04 -4.05 -10.34
N SER A 114 -12.92 -4.22 -11.32
CA SER A 114 -14.34 -3.91 -11.21
C SER A 114 -15.15 -4.73 -12.22
N PRO A 115 -16.32 -5.27 -11.85
CA PRO A 115 -17.23 -5.90 -12.82
C PRO A 115 -17.73 -4.92 -13.90
N LYS A 116 -17.73 -3.61 -13.58
CA LYS A 116 -18.14 -2.51 -14.48
C LYS A 116 -16.97 -1.97 -15.32
N ALA A 117 -15.74 -2.48 -15.15
CA ALA A 117 -14.59 -2.01 -15.91
C ALA A 117 -14.60 -2.53 -17.35
N ASN A 118 -13.72 -1.94 -18.17
CA ASN A 118 -13.67 -2.17 -19.61
C ASN A 118 -12.25 -2.46 -20.13
N ASN A 119 -11.31 -2.89 -19.27
CA ASN A 119 -9.92 -3.23 -19.63
C ASN A 119 -9.14 -2.06 -20.27
N ASN A 120 -9.39 -0.84 -19.80
CA ASN A 120 -8.77 0.39 -20.28
C ASN A 120 -7.54 0.76 -19.47
N ILE A 121 -6.56 1.34 -20.17
CA ILE A 121 -5.40 1.99 -19.56
C ILE A 121 -5.60 3.50 -19.61
N VAL A 122 -5.65 4.11 -18.43
CA VAL A 122 -5.71 5.56 -18.25
C VAL A 122 -4.30 6.05 -17.96
N GLN A 123 -3.71 6.76 -18.91
CA GLN A 123 -2.39 7.38 -18.76
C GLN A 123 -2.49 8.61 -17.83
N LEU A 124 -1.58 8.69 -16.87
CA LEU A 124 -1.51 9.76 -15.87
C LEU A 124 -0.18 10.52 -16.01
N LEU A 125 0.13 11.36 -15.02
CA LEU A 125 1.36 12.14 -15.00
C LEU A 125 2.60 11.25 -14.76
N HIS A 126 3.74 11.70 -15.27
CA HIS A 126 5.05 11.11 -15.01
C HIS A 126 5.17 9.62 -15.36
N GLY A 127 4.45 9.16 -16.38
CA GLY A 127 4.51 7.79 -16.88
C GLY A 127 3.84 6.76 -15.96
N THR A 128 3.01 7.21 -15.02
CA THR A 128 2.13 6.32 -14.25
C THR A 128 0.80 6.12 -14.99
N SER A 129 0.11 5.04 -14.69
CA SER A 129 -1.19 4.72 -15.31
C SER A 129 -2.10 3.96 -14.35
N ILE A 130 -3.40 3.96 -14.64
CA ILE A 130 -4.39 3.07 -14.01
C ILE A 130 -4.89 2.10 -15.07
N LEU A 131 -4.91 0.81 -14.78
CA LEU A 131 -5.50 -0.22 -15.63
C LEU A 131 -6.74 -0.81 -14.94
N ASP A 132 -7.91 -0.65 -15.57
CA ASP A 132 -9.19 -1.13 -15.04
C ASP A 132 -9.57 -2.51 -15.60
N TYR A 133 -9.30 -3.58 -14.85
CA TYR A 133 -9.66 -4.93 -15.27
C TYR A 133 -11.13 -5.26 -15.01
N LYS A 134 -11.81 -5.78 -16.04
CA LYS A 134 -13.14 -6.36 -15.94
C LYS A 134 -13.06 -7.73 -15.28
N LEU A 135 -13.06 -7.73 -13.96
CA LEU A 135 -12.99 -8.91 -13.12
C LEU A 135 -13.96 -8.77 -11.95
N ASP A 136 -14.41 -9.91 -11.44
CA ASP A 136 -15.15 -9.96 -10.20
C ASP A 136 -14.28 -9.46 -9.04
N ILE A 137 -14.96 -8.83 -8.08
CA ILE A 137 -14.36 -8.33 -6.84
C ILE A 137 -14.82 -9.20 -5.68
N PRO A 138 -13.98 -9.39 -4.64
CA PRO A 138 -14.34 -10.20 -3.48
C PRO A 138 -15.55 -9.57 -2.78
N ALA A 139 -16.33 -10.34 -2.01
CA ALA A 139 -17.51 -9.82 -1.30
C ALA A 139 -17.16 -8.67 -0.33
N ASN A 140 -18.17 -7.88 0.08
CA ASN A 140 -17.96 -6.69 0.91
C ASN A 140 -17.24 -7.00 2.24
N ASN A 141 -17.52 -8.15 2.86
CA ASN A 141 -16.86 -8.61 4.08
C ASN A 141 -15.37 -8.97 3.91
N SER A 142 -14.89 -9.03 2.66
CA SER A 142 -13.53 -9.37 2.27
C SER A 142 -12.81 -8.15 1.68
N ARG A 143 -13.40 -6.96 1.82
CA ARG A 143 -12.84 -5.67 1.44
C ARG A 143 -12.81 -4.73 2.63
N VAL A 144 -11.86 -3.82 2.61
CA VAL A 144 -11.77 -2.72 3.58
C VAL A 144 -11.44 -1.43 2.84
N ASN A 145 -11.87 -0.31 3.43
CA ASN A 145 -11.56 1.01 2.92
C ASN A 145 -10.32 1.56 3.63
N LEU A 146 -9.23 1.80 2.90
CA LEU A 146 -8.02 2.46 3.39
C LEU A 146 -7.90 3.83 2.73
N ASN A 147 -8.21 4.89 3.47
CA ASN A 147 -8.13 6.29 2.99
C ASN A 147 -8.88 6.54 1.66
N GLY A 148 -10.08 5.98 1.54
CA GLY A 148 -10.93 6.08 0.36
C GLY A 148 -10.61 5.05 -0.74
N LEU A 149 -9.54 4.26 -0.58
CA LEU A 149 -9.19 3.16 -1.49
C LEU A 149 -9.90 1.88 -1.06
N GLN A 150 -10.60 1.24 -1.99
CA GLN A 150 -11.17 -0.09 -1.76
C GLN A 150 -10.09 -1.15 -1.98
N VAL A 151 -9.74 -1.89 -0.93
CA VAL A 151 -8.68 -2.92 -0.96
C VAL A 151 -9.19 -4.24 -0.39
N TYR A 152 -8.48 -5.33 -0.66
CA TYR A 152 -8.75 -6.61 0.01
C TYR A 152 -8.55 -6.48 1.52
N SER A 153 -9.33 -7.20 2.34
CA SER A 153 -8.95 -7.41 3.75
C SER A 153 -7.60 -8.11 3.83
N LEU A 154 -6.90 -8.01 4.96
CA LEU A 154 -5.56 -8.60 5.11
C LEU A 154 -5.57 -10.10 4.78
N GLU A 155 -6.50 -10.85 5.35
CA GLU A 155 -6.65 -12.30 5.19
C GLU A 155 -7.06 -12.65 3.76
N SER A 156 -8.01 -11.91 3.20
CA SER A 156 -8.49 -12.12 1.83
C SER A 156 -7.39 -11.82 0.81
N GLY A 157 -6.55 -10.81 1.08
CA GLY A 157 -5.38 -10.48 0.28
C GLY A 157 -4.33 -11.60 0.31
N LEU A 158 -4.00 -12.11 1.50
CA LEU A 158 -3.02 -13.21 1.68
C LEU A 158 -3.47 -14.51 0.98
N ILE A 159 -4.77 -14.77 0.93
CA ILE A 159 -5.35 -15.89 0.19
C ILE A 159 -5.28 -15.62 -1.32
N ALA A 160 -5.70 -14.43 -1.77
CA ALA A 160 -5.83 -14.10 -3.19
C ALA A 160 -4.49 -13.82 -3.91
N VAL A 161 -3.42 -13.52 -3.18
CA VAL A 161 -2.13 -13.16 -3.77
C VAL A 161 -1.40 -14.36 -4.39
N GLY A 162 -0.60 -14.11 -5.42
CA GLY A 162 0.27 -15.11 -6.06
C GLY A 162 1.52 -15.42 -5.23
N THR A 163 2.21 -16.53 -5.55
CA THR A 163 3.51 -16.89 -4.93
C THR A 163 4.59 -15.83 -5.20
N ASP A 164 4.53 -15.22 -6.38
CA ASP A 164 5.46 -14.20 -6.84
C ASP A 164 5.46 -12.91 -5.99
N PHE A 165 4.41 -12.65 -5.22
CA PHE A 165 4.40 -11.56 -4.24
C PHE A 165 5.38 -11.82 -3.08
N TYR A 166 5.50 -13.07 -2.63
CA TYR A 166 6.40 -13.44 -1.54
C TYR A 166 7.87 -13.33 -1.96
N THR A 167 8.17 -13.45 -3.26
CA THR A 167 9.51 -13.29 -3.80
C THR A 167 9.82 -11.84 -4.16
N ARG A 168 8.91 -11.12 -4.84
CA ARG A 168 9.14 -9.73 -5.27
C ARG A 168 8.96 -8.70 -4.15
N HIS A 169 8.10 -9.00 -3.18
CA HIS A 169 7.71 -8.09 -2.11
C HIS A 169 7.85 -8.79 -0.74
N ALA A 170 8.98 -9.45 -0.50
CA ALA A 170 9.20 -10.28 0.68
C ALA A 170 8.99 -9.53 2.01
N ILE A 171 9.43 -8.27 2.09
CA ILE A 171 9.25 -7.43 3.29
C ILE A 171 7.77 -7.16 3.55
N ASP A 172 7.02 -6.78 2.50
CA ASP A 172 5.59 -6.52 2.61
C ASP A 172 4.83 -7.80 3.00
N ALA A 173 5.17 -8.93 2.37
CA ALA A 173 4.57 -10.23 2.67
C ALA A 173 4.81 -10.65 4.14
N ARG A 174 6.05 -10.55 4.63
CA ARG A 174 6.38 -10.86 6.04
C ARG A 174 5.67 -9.91 7.00
N THR A 175 5.59 -8.63 6.67
CA THR A 175 4.87 -7.64 7.49
C THR A 175 3.38 -7.95 7.56
N CYS A 176 2.74 -8.24 6.42
CA CYS A 176 1.35 -8.64 6.37
C CYS A 176 1.07 -9.93 7.17
N LEU A 177 1.95 -10.94 7.05
CA LEU A 177 1.83 -12.17 7.84
C LEU A 177 1.94 -11.89 9.35
N ALA A 178 2.88 -11.02 9.77
CA ALA A 178 3.05 -10.64 11.17
C ALA A 178 1.86 -9.86 11.75
N MET A 179 1.09 -9.16 10.90
CA MET A 179 -0.14 -8.46 11.30
C MET A 179 -1.31 -9.41 11.60
N VAL A 180 -1.26 -10.66 11.15
CA VAL A 180 -2.31 -11.65 11.39
C VAL A 180 -2.21 -12.18 12.83
N LYS A 181 -3.25 -11.93 13.63
CA LYS A 181 -3.29 -12.30 15.05
C LYS A 181 -3.56 -13.79 15.30
N ASP A 182 -4.46 -14.37 14.51
CA ASP A 182 -4.88 -15.76 14.63
C ASP A 182 -5.37 -16.32 13.29
N ALA A 183 -5.53 -17.64 13.25
CA ALA A 183 -5.85 -18.37 12.03
C ALA A 183 -7.34 -18.38 11.67
N SER A 184 -8.25 -17.84 12.51
CA SER A 184 -9.69 -18.12 12.41
C SER A 184 -10.30 -17.58 11.12
N LEU A 185 -10.03 -16.31 10.79
CA LEU A 185 -10.53 -15.66 9.58
C LEU A 185 -9.90 -16.24 8.30
N LEU A 186 -8.64 -16.68 8.38
CA LEU A 186 -7.99 -17.38 7.28
C LEU A 186 -8.65 -18.74 7.05
N LEU A 187 -8.86 -19.51 8.13
CA LEU A 187 -9.45 -20.84 8.09
C LEU A 187 -10.87 -20.84 7.55
N GLU A 188 -11.71 -19.88 7.98
CA GLU A 188 -13.06 -19.70 7.45
C GLU A 188 -13.04 -19.63 5.92
N LYS A 189 -12.23 -18.72 5.36
CA LYS A 189 -12.11 -18.50 3.91
C LYS A 189 -11.45 -19.68 3.18
N LEU A 190 -10.45 -20.31 3.80
CA LEU A 190 -9.76 -21.48 3.22
C LEU A 190 -10.68 -22.69 3.11
N LEU A 191 -11.55 -22.90 4.12
CA LEU A 191 -12.52 -24.00 4.14
C LEU A 191 -13.68 -23.75 3.17
N GLU A 192 -14.20 -22.52 3.12
CA GLU A 192 -15.26 -22.13 2.18
C GLU A 192 -14.83 -22.36 0.72
N GLY A 193 -13.59 -22.00 0.38
CA GLY A 193 -13.06 -22.15 -0.98
C GLY A 193 -12.37 -23.48 -1.29
N GLY A 194 -12.27 -24.41 -0.33
CA GLY A 194 -11.54 -25.67 -0.50
C GLY A 194 -10.06 -25.49 -0.86
N HIS A 195 -9.43 -24.44 -0.33
CA HIS A 195 -8.13 -23.93 -0.79
C HIS A 195 -6.92 -24.67 -0.19
N SER A 196 -6.83 -25.99 -0.39
CA SER A 196 -5.77 -26.84 0.20
C SER A 196 -4.34 -26.43 -0.20
N VAL A 197 -4.13 -26.01 -1.45
CA VAL A 197 -2.82 -25.54 -1.94
C VAL A 197 -2.43 -24.21 -1.30
N ILE A 198 -3.38 -23.27 -1.19
CA ILE A 198 -3.14 -21.96 -0.59
C ILE A 198 -2.89 -22.11 0.91
N ALA A 199 -3.62 -23.01 1.59
CA ALA A 199 -3.38 -23.34 2.99
C ALA A 199 -1.95 -23.85 3.21
N GLY A 200 -1.46 -24.71 2.30
CA GLY A 200 -0.08 -25.21 2.34
C GLY A 200 0.97 -24.12 2.15
N ARG A 201 0.70 -23.18 1.22
CA ARG A 201 1.53 -22.00 0.99
C ARG A 201 1.58 -21.08 2.21
N LEU A 202 0.41 -20.77 2.79
CA LEU A 202 0.31 -19.92 3.98
C LEU A 202 0.99 -20.58 5.18
N ALA A 203 0.81 -21.89 5.37
CA ALA A 203 1.51 -22.65 6.40
C ALA A 203 3.03 -22.50 6.27
N GLY A 204 3.60 -22.69 5.07
CA GLY A 204 5.03 -22.47 4.85
C GLY A 204 5.47 -21.02 5.08
N ALA A 205 4.66 -20.05 4.63
CA ALA A 205 4.95 -18.63 4.82
C ALA A 205 4.91 -18.20 6.29
N PHE A 206 3.95 -18.69 7.08
CA PHE A 206 3.89 -18.44 8.53
C PHE A 206 5.04 -19.13 9.27
N ARG A 207 5.47 -20.31 8.82
CA ARG A 207 6.65 -20.96 9.38
C ARG A 207 7.92 -20.16 9.09
N ASN A 208 8.04 -19.56 7.91
CA ASN A 208 9.17 -18.69 7.55
C ASN A 208 9.34 -17.52 8.53
N ILE A 209 8.23 -16.95 9.04
CA ILE A 209 8.24 -15.88 10.04
C ILE A 209 8.19 -16.36 11.49
N GLY A 210 8.37 -17.66 11.74
CA GLY A 210 8.42 -18.25 13.09
C GLY A 210 7.07 -18.36 13.81
N ASN A 211 5.94 -18.27 13.11
CA ASN A 211 4.61 -18.34 13.73
C ASN A 211 4.03 -19.76 13.67
N ASP A 212 4.70 -20.73 14.31
CA ASP A 212 4.31 -22.15 14.29
C ASP A 212 2.89 -22.39 14.82
N ARG A 213 2.41 -21.56 15.76
CA ARG A 213 1.05 -21.66 16.31
C ARG A 213 -0.03 -21.53 15.24
N ILE A 214 0.12 -20.56 14.33
CA ILE A 214 -0.83 -20.38 13.23
C ILE A 214 -0.71 -21.55 12.24
N VAL A 215 0.51 -22.01 11.96
CA VAL A 215 0.77 -23.14 11.06
C VAL A 215 0.05 -24.40 11.54
N ASP A 216 0.23 -24.77 12.81
CA ASP A 216 -0.37 -25.97 13.40
C ASP A 216 -1.90 -25.91 13.35
N ASN A 217 -2.48 -24.73 13.64
CA ASN A 217 -3.93 -24.52 13.55
C ASN A 217 -4.45 -24.69 12.12
N ILE A 218 -3.75 -24.13 11.13
CA ILE A 218 -4.11 -24.25 9.71
C ILE A 218 -4.06 -25.73 9.28
N LEU A 219 -2.93 -26.39 9.51
CA LEU A 219 -2.72 -27.78 9.08
C LEU A 219 -3.68 -28.75 9.77
N LYS A 220 -3.87 -28.61 11.09
CA LYS A 220 -4.77 -29.48 11.86
C LYS A 220 -6.21 -29.32 11.41
N THR A 221 -6.70 -28.09 11.28
CA THR A 221 -8.11 -27.84 10.93
C THR A 221 -8.43 -28.28 9.51
N MET A 222 -7.56 -27.97 8.54
CA MET A 222 -7.75 -28.40 7.16
C MET A 222 -7.73 -29.93 7.02
N LYS A 223 -6.82 -30.63 7.72
CA LYS A 223 -6.78 -32.10 7.74
C LYS A 223 -8.04 -32.70 8.38
N SER A 224 -8.52 -32.14 9.50
CA SER A 224 -9.76 -32.58 10.13
C SER A 224 -10.98 -32.40 9.23
N ALA A 225 -10.97 -31.40 8.36
CA ALA A 225 -11.99 -31.18 7.34
C ALA A 225 -11.84 -32.10 6.10
N GLY A 226 -10.87 -33.02 6.10
CA GLY A 226 -10.65 -33.98 5.02
C GLY A 226 -9.75 -33.51 3.88
N TYR A 227 -9.14 -32.32 4.00
CA TYR A 227 -8.22 -31.81 2.98
C TYR A 227 -6.79 -32.34 3.17
N ASN A 228 -6.14 -32.70 2.06
CA ASN A 228 -4.72 -33.00 2.05
C ASN A 228 -3.91 -31.73 1.80
N VAL A 229 -3.30 -31.18 2.86
CA VAL A 229 -2.48 -29.97 2.79
C VAL A 229 -1.00 -30.32 2.84
N ARG A 230 -0.25 -29.87 1.85
CA ARG A 230 1.21 -29.98 1.79
C ARG A 230 1.83 -28.61 2.02
N GLU A 231 2.66 -28.50 3.05
CA GLU A 231 3.36 -27.27 3.36
C GLU A 231 4.36 -26.92 2.25
N ALA A 232 4.36 -25.66 1.82
CA ALA A 232 5.29 -25.15 0.82
C ALA A 232 5.65 -23.69 1.14
N ASP A 233 6.91 -23.43 1.45
CA ASP A 233 7.40 -22.06 1.70
C ASP A 233 7.49 -21.28 0.37
N PRO A 234 6.75 -20.16 0.20
CA PRO A 234 6.81 -19.36 -1.02
C PRO A 234 7.99 -18.38 -1.06
N PHE A 235 8.76 -18.23 0.03
CA PHE A 235 9.92 -17.34 0.09
C PHE A 235 11.17 -18.01 -0.49
N THR A 236 12.02 -17.24 -1.18
CA THR A 236 13.34 -17.71 -1.64
C THR A 236 14.35 -17.76 -0.50
N GLU A 237 14.24 -16.83 0.45
CA GLU A 237 15.16 -16.67 1.57
C GLU A 237 14.47 -17.01 2.90
N ARG A 238 15.20 -17.71 3.78
CA ARG A 238 14.77 -17.94 5.16
C ARG A 238 15.25 -16.80 6.04
N LEU A 239 14.41 -16.36 6.98
CA LEU A 239 14.83 -15.43 8.01
C LEU A 239 15.88 -16.11 8.92
N PRO A 240 16.98 -15.42 9.25
CA PRO A 240 17.91 -15.90 10.27
C PRO A 240 17.19 -16.15 11.60
N GLU A 241 17.43 -17.31 12.21
CA GLU A 241 16.78 -17.74 13.47
C GLU A 241 16.97 -16.73 14.62
N GLN A 242 18.03 -15.93 14.56
CA GLN A 242 18.32 -14.88 15.54
C GLN A 242 17.29 -13.73 15.53
N ILE A 243 16.63 -13.48 14.40
CA ILE A 243 15.59 -12.44 14.26
C ILE A 243 14.22 -12.99 14.70
N LEU A 244 13.99 -14.29 14.52
CA LEU A 244 12.75 -14.99 14.88
C LEU A 244 12.65 -15.27 16.39
N SER A 245 13.80 -15.44 17.05
CA SER A 245 13.91 -15.66 18.49
C SER A 245 13.73 -14.34 19.23
N GLY A 246 12.47 -13.95 19.45
CA GLY A 246 12.10 -12.74 20.20
C GLY A 246 12.75 -12.66 21.59
N ARG A 247 13.93 -12.05 21.64
CA ARG A 247 14.46 -11.28 22.77
C ARG A 247 15.45 -10.29 22.21
N GLU A 248 14.96 -9.12 21.82
CA GLU A 248 15.80 -7.94 21.69
C GLU A 248 16.33 -7.60 23.10
N THR A 249 17.48 -8.14 23.46
CA THR A 249 18.34 -7.45 24.42
C THR A 249 18.92 -6.26 23.67
N SER A 250 18.51 -5.06 24.07
CA SER A 250 19.00 -3.77 23.55
C SER A 250 20.50 -3.83 23.17
N PRO A 251 20.89 -3.30 21.99
CA PRO A 251 22.26 -3.35 21.47
C PRO A 251 23.27 -2.54 22.31
N TYR A 252 22.84 -1.92 23.41
CA TYR A 252 23.70 -1.13 24.29
C TYR A 252 24.66 -1.98 25.16
N VAL A 253 24.45 -3.30 25.25
CA VAL A 253 25.27 -4.16 26.15
C VAL A 253 26.49 -4.77 25.45
N THR A 254 26.59 -4.72 24.12
CA THR A 254 27.68 -5.37 23.38
C THR A 254 28.92 -4.49 23.19
N GLN A 255 28.99 -3.30 23.79
CA GLN A 255 30.10 -2.35 23.60
C GLN A 255 31.04 -2.18 24.80
N THR A 256 31.00 -3.06 25.80
CA THR A 256 32.00 -3.10 26.88
C THR A 256 32.59 -4.50 27.02
N GLY A 257 33.44 -4.86 26.06
CA GLY A 257 34.14 -6.14 26.10
C GLY A 257 35.30 -6.26 25.13
N ILE A 258 35.96 -5.14 24.77
CA ILE A 258 37.19 -5.20 23.97
C ILE A 258 38.22 -4.25 24.58
N GLY A 259 39.24 -4.84 25.21
CA GLY A 259 40.59 -4.28 25.25
C GLY A 259 40.89 -3.21 26.30
N ASN A 260 41.08 -3.60 27.56
CA ASN A 260 42.07 -2.93 28.39
C ASN A 260 43.32 -3.81 28.46
N CYS A 261 44.27 -3.49 27.57
CA CYS A 261 45.65 -3.92 27.67
C CYS A 261 46.22 -3.41 29.00
N LEU A 262 46.84 -4.30 29.78
CA LEU A 262 47.71 -3.92 30.89
C LEU A 262 48.86 -3.03 30.38
N PRO A 263 49.21 -1.94 31.08
CA PRO A 263 50.52 -1.33 30.92
C PRO A 263 51.58 -2.09 31.76
N PRO A 264 52.84 -2.16 31.30
CA PRO A 264 53.90 -2.83 32.03
C PRO A 264 54.39 -2.01 33.24
N THR A 265 54.70 -2.74 34.31
CA THR A 265 55.39 -2.29 35.52
C THR A 265 56.86 -1.96 35.24
N LEU A 266 57.40 -0.90 35.87
CA LEU A 266 58.81 -0.65 36.18
C LEU A 266 58.93 0.62 37.08
N PRO A 267 60.01 0.83 37.87
CA PRO A 267 59.99 0.62 39.32
C PRO A 267 60.27 1.89 40.15
N LEU A 268 60.22 1.70 41.48
CA LEU A 268 60.51 2.61 42.59
C LEU A 268 61.70 3.59 42.38
N GLY A 269 61.51 4.82 42.86
CA GLY A 269 62.58 5.77 43.15
C GLY A 269 62.12 6.91 44.07
N LEU A 270 62.53 6.81 45.35
CA LEU A 270 62.55 7.78 46.46
C LEU A 270 61.21 8.32 47.00
#